data_AF-A0A1J5U364-F1
#
_entry.id   AF-A0A1J5U364-F1
#
_cell.length_a   1.000
_cell.length_b   1.000
_cell.length_c   1.000
_cell.angle_alpha   90.00
_cell.angle_beta   90.00
_cell.angle_gamma   90.00
#
_symmetry.space_group_name_H-M   'P 1'
#
loop_
_entity.id
_entity.type
_entity.pdbx_description
1 polymer ?
#
loop_
_entity_poly.entity_id
_entity_poly.type
_entity_poly.pdbx_seq_one_letter_code
_entity_poly.pdbx_strand_id
1 'polypeptide(L)' 'MDLTGFVSYLLSGFSLLAGIAIFFGENEYIVPTSGRSLRLPCSFLFWFLALIFWAMAVKIEDDDSII' A
#
# COMPACT_ATOMS: atom_id res chain seq x y z
N MET A 1 15.77 13.35 -7.10
CA MET A 1 14.78 12.52 -6.38
C MET A 1 14.89 12.88 -4.92
N ASP A 2 13.97 13.70 -4.45
CA ASP A 2 13.92 14.16 -3.08
C ASP A 2 13.72 13.00 -2.10
N LEU A 3 14.24 13.17 -0.88
CA LEU A 3 14.10 12.18 0.21
C LEU A 3 12.63 11.81 0.42
N THR A 4 11.73 12.79 0.28
CA THR A 4 10.27 12.60 0.36
C THR A 4 9.74 11.68 -0.73
N GLY A 5 10.15 11.88 -1.99
CA GLY A 5 9.76 11.00 -3.11
C GLY A 5 10.27 9.58 -2.92
N PHE A 6 11.52 9.42 -2.48
CA PHE A 6 12.10 8.11 -2.15
C PHE A 6 11.32 7.39 -1.04
N VAL A 7 10.98 8.09 0.04
CA VAL A 7 10.17 7.53 1.13
C VAL A 7 8.78 7.13 0.63
N SER A 8 8.16 7.91 -0.25
CA SER A 8 6.85 7.59 -0.85
C SER A 8 6.87 6.31 -1.70
N TYR A 9 7.90 6.09 -2.53
CA TYR A 9 8.04 4.81 -3.26
C TYR A 9 8.24 3.63 -2.32
N LEU A 10 9.03 3.82 -1.26
CA LEU A 10 9.29 2.79 -0.27
C LEU A 10 7.99 2.39 0.46
N LEU A 11 7.21 3.37 0.90
CA LEU A 11 5.88 3.19 1.50
C LEU A 11 4.90 2.52 0.54
N SER A 12 4.91 2.91 -0.74
CA SER A 12 4.09 2.27 -1.77
C SER A 12 4.42 0.78 -1.91
N GLY A 13 5.70 0.45 -2.04
CA GLY A 13 6.17 -0.93 -2.12
C GLY A 13 5.81 -1.77 -0.89
N PHE A 14 6.01 -1.22 0.31
CA PHE A 14 5.61 -1.89 1.56
C PHE A 14 4.10 -2.12 1.65
N SER A 15 3.31 -1.13 1.26
CA SER A 15 1.84 -1.23 1.26
C SER A 15 1.36 -2.30 0.29
N LEU A 16 1.98 -2.39 -0.89
CA LEU A 16 1.68 -3.41 -1.89
C LEU A 16 2.03 -4.81 -1.37
N LEU A 17 3.23 -4.98 -0.81
CA LEU A 17 3.67 -6.25 -0.23
C LEU A 17 2.81 -6.67 0.96
N ALA A 18 2.44 -5.74 1.83
CA ALA A 18 1.53 -6.00 2.96
C ALA A 18 0.15 -6.46 2.46
N GLY A 19 -0.39 -5.81 1.42
CA GLY A 19 -1.65 -6.23 0.80
C GLY A 19 -1.59 -7.64 0.21
N ILE A 20 -0.50 -8.00 -0.47
CA ILE A 20 -0.27 -9.36 -0.99
C ILE A 20 -0.13 -10.37 0.16
N ALA A 21 0.69 -10.05 1.18
CA ALA A 21 0.89 -10.94 2.33
C ALA A 21 -0.42 -11.19 3.08
N ILE A 22 -1.27 -10.17 3.24
CA ILE A 22 -2.61 -10.32 3.81
C ILE A 22 -3.50 -11.14 2.89
N PHE A 23 -3.43 -10.95 1.57
CA PHE A 23 -4.25 -11.69 0.62
C PHE A 23 -3.90 -13.19 0.55
N PHE A 24 -2.63 -13.56 0.74
CA PHE A 24 -2.18 -14.96 0.75
C PHE A 24 -2.08 -15.57 2.15
N GLY A 25 -2.11 -14.75 3.20
CA GLY A 25 -2.01 -15.20 4.59
C GLY A 25 -3.14 -16.14 4.99
N GLU A 26 -2.80 -17.23 5.68
CA GLU A 26 -3.73 -18.24 6.15
C GLU A 26 -4.83 -17.67 7.07
N ASN A 27 -6.00 -18.30 7.01
CA ASN A 27 -7.22 -17.83 7.65
C ASN A 27 -7.16 -17.78 9.18
N GLU A 28 -6.14 -18.33 9.83
CA GLU A 28 -6.14 -18.60 11.27
C GLU A 28 -5.85 -17.36 12.15
N TYR A 29 -5.30 -16.28 11.61
CA TYR A 29 -5.01 -15.04 12.37
C TYR A 29 -5.95 -13.85 12.05
N ILE A 30 -6.75 -13.92 10.98
CA ILE A 30 -7.72 -12.87 10.56
C ILE A 30 -9.14 -13.46 10.55
N VAL A 31 -9.48 -14.30 11.52
CA VAL A 31 -10.88 -14.70 11.76
C VAL A 31 -11.53 -13.60 12.60
N PRO A 32 -12.38 -12.72 12.04
CA PRO A 32 -13.21 -11.91 12.90
C PRO A 32 -14.22 -12.82 13.59
N THR A 33 -14.52 -12.57 14.86
CA THR A 33 -15.61 -13.20 15.62
C THR A 33 -16.97 -13.14 14.90
N SER A 34 -17.10 -12.34 13.83
CA SER A 34 -18.28 -12.16 12.98
C SER A 34 -18.41 -13.13 11.78
N GLY A 35 -17.48 -14.06 11.56
CA GLY A 35 -17.62 -15.12 10.54
C GLY A 35 -17.57 -14.65 9.07
N ARG A 36 -17.18 -13.39 8.81
CA ARG A 36 -17.11 -12.79 7.46
C ARG A 36 -15.65 -12.52 7.08
N SER A 37 -15.23 -12.87 5.88
CA SER A 37 -13.83 -12.73 5.45
C SER A 37 -13.38 -11.25 5.46
N LEU A 38 -12.58 -10.86 6.46
CA LEU A 38 -12.01 -9.50 6.60
C LEU A 38 -10.75 -9.31 5.72
N ARG A 39 -10.27 -10.39 5.10
CA ARG A 39 -9.01 -10.44 4.34
C ARG A 39 -9.07 -9.63 3.04
N LEU A 40 -10.17 -9.78 2.30
CA LEU A 40 -10.44 -9.05 1.04
C LEU A 40 -10.48 -7.52 1.24
N PRO A 41 -11.28 -6.97 2.16
CA PRO A 41 -11.31 -5.51 2.34
C PRO A 41 -10.00 -4.95 2.89
N CYS A 42 -9.27 -5.71 3.73
CA CYS A 42 -8.00 -5.27 4.29
C CYS A 42 -6.88 -5.25 3.23
N SER A 43 -6.72 -6.32 2.45
CA SER A 43 -5.77 -6.34 1.31
C SER A 43 -6.07 -5.25 0.28
N PHE A 44 -7.35 -5.02 -0.03
CA PHE A 44 -7.77 -3.94 -0.93
C PHE A 44 -7.38 -2.55 -0.39
N LEU A 45 -7.54 -2.31 0.91
CA LEU A 45 -7.14 -1.06 1.56
C LEU A 45 -5.64 -0.79 1.41
N PHE A 46 -4.82 -1.82 1.63
CA PHE A 46 -3.36 -1.74 1.48
C PHE A 46 -2.93 -1.50 0.04
N TRP A 47 -3.58 -2.15 -0.93
CA TRP A 47 -3.31 -1.89 -2.35
C TRP A 47 -3.74 -0.48 -2.78
N PHE A 48 -4.86 0.02 -2.26
CA PHE A 48 -5.29 1.39 -2.52
C PHE A 48 -4.31 2.41 -1.93
N LEU A 49 -3.81 2.17 -0.72
CA LEU A 49 -2.77 2.99 -0.09
C LEU A 49 -1.47 2.98 -0.91
N ALA A 50 -1.09 1.82 -1.46
CA ALA A 50 0.07 1.70 -2.35
C ALA A 50 -0.05 2.60 -3.58
N LEU A 51 -1.24 2.63 -4.21
CA LEU A 51 -1.52 3.49 -5.36
C LEU A 51 -1.48 4.98 -5.00
N ILE A 52 -1.99 5.37 -3.82
CA ILE A 52 -1.92 6.76 -3.36
C ILE A 52 -0.47 7.19 -3.17
N PHE A 53 0.34 6.40 -2.47
CA PHE A 53 1.75 6.72 -2.24
C PHE A 53 2.55 6.75 -3.54
N TRP A 54 2.23 5.86 -4.48
CA TRP A 54 2.83 5.87 -5.82
C TRP A 54 2.48 7.15 -6.58
N ALA A 55 1.20 7.52 -6.61
CA ALA A 55 0.74 8.74 -7.29
C ALA A 55 1.36 10.00 -6.69
N MET A 56 1.50 10.04 -5.36
CA MET A 56 2.20 11.13 -4.67
C MET A 56 3.70 11.17 -5.01
N ALA A 57 4.36 10.02 -5.12
CA ALA A 57 5.77 9.94 -5.48
C ALA A 57 6.01 10.47 -6.91
N VAL A 58 5.19 10.04 -7.87
CA VAL A 58 5.23 10.54 -9.25
C VAL A 58 5.02 12.05 -9.29
N LYS A 59 4.05 12.57 -8.52
CA LYS A 59 3.80 14.01 -8.45
C LYS A 59 4.99 14.80 -7.88
N ILE A 60 5.66 14.27 -6.86
CA ILE A 60 6.85 14.92 -6.26
C ILE A 60 7.99 14.95 -7.27
N GLU A 61 8.22 13.84 -8.01
CA GLU A 61 9.22 13.82 -9.08
C GLU A 61 8.88 14.79 -10.22
N ASP A 62 7.61 14.88 -10.61
CA ASP A 62 7.15 15.85 -11.61
C ASP A 62 7.34 17.30 -11.14
N ASP A 63 6.97 17.63 -9.88
CA ASP A 63 7.13 18.98 -9.31
C ASP A 63 8.63 19.38 -9.21
N ASP A 64 9.54 18.44 -8.87
CA ASP A 64 10.99 18.68 -8.81
C ASP A 64 11.62 18.90 -10.20
N SER A 65 11.02 18.34 -11.26
CA SER A 65 11.56 18.38 -12.63
C SER A 65 11.30 19.68 -13.38
N ILE A 66 10.46 20.57 -12.84
CA ILE A 66 9.99 21.81 -13.49
C ILE A 66 10.88 23.03 -13.11
N ILE A 67 12.01 22.82 -12.43
CA ILE A 67 13.02 23.85 -12.12
C ILE A 67 14.22 23.75 -13.07
#